data_AF-A0A8T2JSD6-F1
#
_entry.id   AF-A0A8T2JSD6-F1
#
_cell.length_a   1.000
_cell.length_b   1.000
_cell.length_c   1.000
_cell.angle_alpha   90.00
_cell.angle_beta   90.00
_cell.angle_gamma   90.00
#
_symmetry.space_group_name_H-M   'P 1'
#
loop_
_entity.id
_entity.type
_entity.pdbx_description
1 polymer ?
#
loop_
_entity_poly.entity_id
_entity_poly.type
_entity_poly.pdbx_seq_one_letter_code
_entity_poly.pdbx_strand_id
1 'polypeptide(L)'
;MSRTPGKHGNLREKLDGNELDLSLSDISEVPVRELAALPKATILDLSCNKLTIIPEEFCSLIHIVRLDLSKNQLVQLPSEFGRLINLQHLDLLQNRLAVLPITFSQLKNLKWLDLKDNPLNPTLSKAAGDCLDEKQCKECAQRVLQHMQSLQLEHDKEMQHKLLLDQERKQKQEAEQRMKEEKERALRKRKKQQQKERRRRDYNALQAAQKESKKKTEQQHTDNHKAAPNPKQKRQYKRQSWLRIIACIILFLSMIPLCAVAVCHLTELKNHTVCTRVNTVYKETLSVLHSNPVLERFLQVTPS
;
A
#
# COMPACT_ATOMS: atom_id res chain seq x y z
N MET A 1 19.54 -38.93 38.59
CA MET A 1 20.26 -37.67 38.79
C MET A 1 19.75 -36.66 37.77
N SER A 2 18.95 -35.72 38.25
CA SER A 2 18.23 -34.71 37.47
C SER A 2 19.20 -33.70 36.83
N ARG A 3 19.18 -33.60 35.50
CA ARG A 3 19.86 -32.55 34.73
C ARG A 3 19.18 -31.21 35.02
N THR A 4 19.92 -30.27 35.59
CA THR A 4 19.53 -28.86 35.71
C THR A 4 19.71 -28.13 34.37
N PRO A 5 18.77 -27.28 33.94
CA PRO A 5 18.91 -26.46 32.75
C PRO A 5 19.72 -25.18 33.05
N GLY A 6 20.66 -24.85 32.14
CA GLY A 6 21.12 -23.50 31.83
C GLY A 6 21.71 -22.63 32.94
N LYS A 7 22.98 -22.86 33.32
CA LYS A 7 23.83 -21.77 33.82
C LYS A 7 24.41 -21.03 32.61
N HIS A 8 23.72 -20.02 32.10
CA HIS A 8 24.40 -18.96 31.36
C HIS A 8 25.29 -18.25 32.37
N GLY A 9 26.60 -18.55 32.35
CA GLY A 9 27.57 -17.77 33.12
C GLY A 9 27.41 -16.30 32.80
N ASN A 10 27.52 -15.43 33.79
CA ASN A 10 27.38 -13.99 33.60
C ASN A 10 28.45 -13.54 32.59
N LEU A 11 28.07 -13.01 31.42
CA LEU A 11 29.05 -12.61 30.38
C LEU A 11 30.08 -11.61 30.92
N ARG A 12 29.77 -10.90 32.02
CA ARG A 12 30.70 -10.03 32.75
C ARG A 12 31.92 -10.77 33.30
N GLU A 13 31.78 -12.04 33.67
CA GLU A 13 32.88 -12.86 34.21
C GLU A 13 33.84 -13.33 33.10
N LYS A 14 33.38 -13.36 31.85
CA LYS A 14 34.19 -13.70 30.68
C LYS A 14 34.85 -12.49 30.02
N LEU A 15 34.55 -11.28 30.50
CA LEU A 15 35.13 -10.05 29.99
C LEU A 15 36.52 -9.84 30.60
N ASP A 16 37.57 -10.00 29.80
CA ASP A 16 38.94 -9.67 30.17
C ASP A 16 39.35 -8.34 29.55
N GLY A 17 39.50 -7.31 30.38
CA GLY A 17 39.73 -5.95 29.93
C GLY A 17 38.60 -5.42 29.03
N ASN A 18 38.83 -5.43 27.72
CA ASN A 18 37.87 -5.04 26.67
C ASN A 18 37.51 -6.18 25.70
N GLU A 19 37.99 -7.39 25.98
CA GLU A 19 37.84 -8.58 25.16
C GLU A 19 36.86 -9.56 25.80
N LEU A 20 35.90 -10.01 25.01
CA LEU A 20 34.90 -10.98 25.41
C LEU A 20 35.00 -12.18 24.48
N ASP A 21 35.56 -13.27 25.01
CA ASP A 21 35.69 -14.54 24.32
C ASP A 21 34.44 -15.40 24.54
N LEU A 22 33.69 -15.61 23.45
CA LEU A 22 32.55 -16.52 23.35
C LEU A 22 32.79 -17.57 22.25
N SER A 23 34.04 -17.79 21.86
CA SER A 23 34.41 -18.84 20.93
C SER A 23 34.09 -20.23 21.52
N LEU A 24 33.88 -21.21 20.63
CA LEU A 24 33.70 -22.63 20.99
C LEU A 24 32.64 -22.89 22.09
N SER A 25 31.62 -22.03 22.17
CA SER A 25 30.63 -22.03 23.24
C SER A 25 29.30 -22.68 22.83
N ASP A 26 29.27 -23.39 21.69
CA ASP A 26 28.08 -24.02 21.10
C ASP A 26 26.89 -23.04 20.90
N ILE A 27 27.19 -21.75 20.73
CA ILE A 27 26.18 -20.69 20.63
C ILE A 27 25.46 -20.81 19.29
N SER A 28 24.13 -20.86 19.34
CA SER A 28 23.27 -20.88 18.15
C SER A 28 22.57 -19.53 17.90
N GLU A 29 22.49 -18.67 18.93
CA GLU A 29 21.89 -17.35 18.86
C GLU A 29 22.73 -16.36 19.68
N VAL A 30 23.00 -15.17 19.12
CA VAL A 30 23.83 -14.16 19.76
C VAL A 30 23.06 -13.47 20.91
N PRO A 31 23.59 -13.41 22.14
CA PRO A 31 22.95 -12.75 23.28
C PRO A 31 23.11 -11.22 23.19
N VAL A 32 22.43 -10.59 22.23
CA VAL A 32 22.60 -9.16 21.90
C VAL A 32 22.27 -8.25 23.09
N ARG A 33 21.25 -8.59 23.89
CA ARG A 33 20.82 -7.77 25.02
C ARG A 33 21.90 -7.69 26.10
N GLU A 34 22.53 -8.82 26.37
CA GLU A 34 23.60 -8.95 27.35
C GLU A 34 24.88 -8.27 26.84
N LEU A 35 25.21 -8.43 25.55
CA LEU A 35 26.32 -7.72 24.91
C LEU A 35 26.12 -6.19 24.93
N ALA A 36 24.90 -5.72 24.67
CA ALA A 36 24.56 -4.29 24.73
C ALA A 36 24.75 -3.70 26.15
N ALA A 37 24.62 -4.54 27.19
CA ALA A 37 24.87 -4.15 28.58
C ALA A 37 26.37 -4.13 28.95
N LEU A 38 27.27 -4.44 28.01
CA LEU A 38 28.73 -4.49 28.19
C LEU A 38 29.45 -3.52 27.24
N PRO A 39 29.27 -2.19 27.37
CA PRO A 39 29.86 -1.21 26.44
C PRO A 39 31.40 -1.19 26.43
N LYS A 40 32.05 -1.84 27.41
CA LYS A 40 33.51 -2.01 27.46
C LYS A 40 34.01 -3.15 26.55
N ALA A 41 33.15 -4.07 26.14
CA ALA A 41 33.49 -5.20 25.28
C ALA A 41 33.64 -4.73 23.82
N THR A 42 34.82 -4.22 23.48
CA THR A 42 35.12 -3.71 22.14
C THR A 42 35.69 -4.78 21.21
N ILE A 43 36.22 -5.87 21.78
CA ILE A 43 36.71 -7.04 21.05
C ILE A 43 35.77 -8.19 21.40
N LEU A 44 35.12 -8.77 20.39
CA LEU A 44 34.17 -9.84 20.57
C LEU A 44 34.56 -11.01 19.67
N ASP A 45 34.86 -12.15 20.29
CA ASP A 45 35.10 -13.40 19.59
C ASP A 45 33.86 -14.30 19.69
N LEU A 46 33.23 -14.56 18.55
CA LEU A 46 32.09 -15.48 18.38
C LEU A 46 32.47 -16.62 17.42
N SER A 47 33.76 -16.87 17.21
CA SER A 47 34.27 -17.88 16.29
C SER A 47 33.92 -19.31 16.73
N CYS A 48 33.95 -20.24 15.78
CA CYS A 48 33.74 -21.66 16.04
C CYS A 48 32.43 -21.99 16.79
N ASN A 49 31.34 -21.29 16.45
CA ASN A 49 30.01 -21.52 16.99
C ASN A 49 29.06 -22.12 15.92
N LYS A 50 27.77 -22.15 16.21
CA LYS A 50 26.72 -22.70 15.32
C LYS A 50 25.79 -21.59 14.81
N LEU A 51 26.29 -20.36 14.70
CA LEU A 51 25.50 -19.22 14.27
C LEU A 51 25.14 -19.36 12.79
N THR A 52 23.84 -19.33 12.47
CA THR A 52 23.33 -19.33 11.09
C THR A 52 22.88 -17.95 10.63
N ILE A 53 22.49 -17.11 11.59
CA ILE A 53 22.06 -15.72 11.39
C ILE A 53 22.65 -14.85 12.51
N ILE A 54 22.87 -13.59 12.19
CA ILE A 54 23.06 -12.52 13.18
C ILE A 54 21.75 -11.70 13.18
N PRO A 55 21.13 -11.43 14.34
CA PRO A 55 19.92 -10.62 14.40
C PRO A 55 20.20 -9.14 14.08
N GLU A 56 19.21 -8.42 13.55
CA GLU A 56 19.34 -6.98 13.18
C GLU A 56 19.70 -6.10 14.39
N GLU A 57 19.26 -6.48 15.59
CA GLU A 57 19.57 -5.78 16.83
C GLU A 57 21.07 -5.78 17.14
N PHE A 58 21.84 -6.73 16.62
CA PHE A 58 23.31 -6.76 16.76
C PHE A 58 23.96 -5.49 16.22
N CYS A 59 23.37 -4.87 15.19
CA CYS A 59 23.84 -3.62 14.60
C CYS A 59 23.71 -2.41 15.55
N SER A 60 23.10 -2.57 16.73
CA SER A 60 23.12 -1.58 17.80
C SER A 60 24.43 -1.56 18.62
N LEU A 61 25.26 -2.61 18.52
CA LEU A 61 26.53 -2.75 19.24
C LEU A 61 27.65 -1.92 18.60
N ILE A 62 27.39 -0.62 18.40
CA ILE A 62 28.29 0.31 17.68
C ILE A 62 29.65 0.51 18.35
N HIS A 63 29.84 0.02 19.57
CA HIS A 63 31.09 0.10 20.33
C HIS A 63 32.10 -1.00 19.94
N ILE A 64 31.68 -2.01 19.18
CA ILE A 64 32.55 -3.09 18.72
C ILE A 64 33.59 -2.55 17.72
N VAL A 65 34.85 -2.90 17.95
CA VAL A 65 36.02 -2.51 17.15
C VAL A 65 36.64 -3.73 16.46
N ARG A 66 36.63 -4.90 17.11
CA ARG A 66 37.06 -6.15 16.50
C ARG A 66 35.99 -7.22 16.71
N LEU A 67 35.63 -7.89 15.63
CA LEU A 67 34.61 -8.94 15.63
C LEU A 67 35.14 -10.15 14.88
N ASP A 68 35.21 -11.29 15.57
CA ASP A 68 35.48 -12.58 14.94
C ASP A 68 34.18 -13.39 14.88
N LEU A 69 33.76 -13.72 13.66
CA LEU A 69 32.62 -14.57 13.34
C LEU A 69 33.04 -15.79 12.50
N SER A 70 34.34 -16.09 12.46
CA SER A 70 34.90 -17.18 11.67
C SER A 70 34.35 -18.55 12.09
N LYS A 71 34.36 -19.50 11.16
CA LYS A 71 33.96 -20.90 11.39
C LYS A 71 32.55 -21.02 11.99
N ASN A 72 31.62 -20.25 11.46
CA ASN A 72 30.20 -20.35 11.74
C ASN A 72 29.45 -20.86 10.48
N GLN A 73 28.13 -20.73 10.46
CA GLN A 73 27.27 -21.16 9.35
C GLN A 73 26.45 -19.99 8.81
N LEU A 74 26.97 -18.76 8.92
CA LEU A 74 26.26 -17.55 8.54
C LEU A 74 25.96 -17.53 7.04
N VAL A 75 24.69 -17.40 6.69
CA VAL A 75 24.24 -17.34 5.28
C VAL A 75 24.19 -15.90 4.77
N GLN A 76 23.89 -14.96 5.67
CA GLN A 76 23.83 -13.53 5.37
C GLN A 76 24.18 -12.72 6.63
N LEU A 77 24.59 -11.48 6.41
CA LEU A 77 24.67 -10.46 7.46
C LEU A 77 23.39 -9.60 7.47
N PRO A 78 23.02 -9.00 8.61
CA PRO A 78 21.94 -8.02 8.73
C PRO A 78 21.98 -6.92 7.66
N SER A 79 20.82 -6.43 7.22
CA SER A 79 20.78 -5.34 6.23
C SER A 79 21.44 -4.07 6.75
N GLU A 80 21.44 -3.86 8.07
CA GLU A 80 22.02 -2.70 8.74
C GLU A 80 23.43 -2.93 9.30
N PHE A 81 24.15 -3.97 8.83
CA PHE A 81 25.49 -4.29 9.33
C PHE A 81 26.49 -3.13 9.20
N GLY A 82 26.29 -2.25 8.21
CA GLY A 82 27.04 -0.99 8.03
C GLY A 82 27.00 -0.02 9.22
N ARG A 83 26.06 -0.17 10.16
CA ARG A 83 25.94 0.67 11.36
C ARG A 83 27.04 0.46 12.39
N LEU A 84 27.83 -0.61 12.27
CA LEU A 84 29.00 -0.87 13.12
C LEU A 84 30.18 0.05 12.73
N ILE A 85 29.96 1.37 12.82
CA ILE A 85 30.85 2.40 12.29
C ILE A 85 32.26 2.40 12.89
N ASN A 86 32.44 1.83 14.08
CA ASN A 86 33.74 1.74 14.75
C ASN A 86 34.49 0.44 14.46
N LEU A 87 33.90 -0.48 13.71
CA LEU A 87 34.50 -1.77 13.39
C LEU A 87 35.75 -1.57 12.51
N GLN A 88 36.87 -2.12 12.98
CA GLN A 88 38.18 -2.03 12.31
C GLN A 88 38.69 -3.39 11.85
N HIS A 89 38.27 -4.47 12.50
CA HIS A 89 38.67 -5.83 12.17
C HIS A 89 37.44 -6.73 12.16
N LEU A 90 37.24 -7.45 11.07
CA LEU A 90 36.13 -8.37 10.89
C LEU A 90 36.62 -9.67 10.27
N ASP A 91 36.49 -10.77 11.00
CA ASP A 91 36.75 -12.11 10.47
C ASP A 91 35.43 -12.83 10.19
N LEU A 92 35.24 -13.25 8.93
CA LEU A 92 34.10 -14.02 8.45
C LEU A 92 34.54 -15.31 7.75
N LEU A 93 35.80 -15.72 7.91
CA LEU A 93 36.39 -16.94 7.36
C LEU A 93 35.47 -18.14 7.60
N GLN A 94 35.31 -19.00 6.58
CA GLN A 94 34.61 -20.28 6.70
C GLN A 94 33.17 -20.12 7.21
N ASN A 95 32.38 -19.36 6.46
CA ASN A 95 30.93 -19.22 6.63
C ASN A 95 30.21 -19.64 5.33
N ARG A 96 28.94 -19.27 5.17
CA ARG A 96 28.12 -19.59 3.98
C ARG A 96 27.62 -18.32 3.27
N LEU A 97 28.37 -17.22 3.39
CA LEU A 97 27.99 -15.94 2.81
C LEU A 97 28.12 -15.99 1.28
N ALA A 98 27.05 -15.62 0.59
CA ALA A 98 27.09 -15.43 -0.87
C ALA A 98 27.24 -13.95 -1.26
N VAL A 99 26.71 -13.05 -0.44
CA VAL A 99 26.69 -11.60 -0.66
C VAL A 99 26.89 -10.87 0.67
N LEU A 100 27.29 -9.61 0.58
CA LEU A 100 27.31 -8.67 1.71
C LEU A 100 26.18 -7.64 1.54
N PRO A 101 25.61 -7.12 2.63
CA PRO A 101 24.56 -6.10 2.56
C PRO A 101 25.10 -4.82 1.93
N ILE A 102 24.28 -4.11 1.15
CA ILE A 102 24.66 -2.87 0.46
C ILE A 102 25.25 -1.81 1.43
N THR A 103 24.74 -1.78 2.67
CA THR A 103 25.23 -0.91 3.76
C THR A 103 26.65 -1.24 4.24
N PHE A 104 27.24 -2.38 3.88
CA PHE A 104 28.61 -2.75 4.25
C PHE A 104 29.63 -1.69 3.82
N SER A 105 29.33 -0.94 2.76
CA SER A 105 30.08 0.24 2.30
C SER A 105 30.25 1.35 3.35
N GLN A 106 29.39 1.37 4.39
CA GLN A 106 29.39 2.36 5.47
C GLN A 106 30.43 2.07 6.57
N LEU A 107 31.05 0.89 6.57
CA LEU A 107 32.11 0.50 7.51
C LEU A 107 33.44 1.22 7.20
N LYS A 108 33.43 2.56 7.28
CA LYS A 108 34.55 3.44 6.87
C LYS A 108 35.85 3.20 7.64
N ASN A 109 35.76 2.64 8.84
CA ASN A 109 36.90 2.34 9.70
C ASN A 109 37.44 0.93 9.55
N LEU A 110 36.79 0.08 8.72
CA LEU A 110 37.22 -1.31 8.54
C LEU A 110 38.57 -1.35 7.82
N LYS A 111 39.56 -1.95 8.49
CA LYS A 111 40.94 -2.03 8.04
C LYS A 111 41.37 -3.44 7.69
N TRP A 112 40.71 -4.46 8.24
CA TRP A 112 41.06 -5.86 8.04
C TRP A 112 39.77 -6.67 7.87
N LEU A 113 39.75 -7.51 6.84
CA LEU A 113 38.62 -8.34 6.49
C LEU A 113 39.10 -9.68 5.92
N ASP A 114 38.59 -10.77 6.47
CA ASP A 114 38.69 -12.09 5.87
C ASP A 114 37.30 -12.62 5.50
N LEU A 115 37.16 -13.08 4.26
CA LEU A 115 35.95 -13.68 3.69
C LEU A 115 36.24 -15.06 3.06
N LYS A 116 37.45 -15.60 3.25
CA LYS A 116 37.86 -16.86 2.65
C LYS A 116 36.91 -17.99 3.07
N ASP A 117 36.84 -19.03 2.25
CA ASP A 117 35.99 -20.21 2.46
C ASP A 117 34.50 -19.86 2.64
N ASN A 118 34.04 -18.82 1.93
CA ASN A 118 32.64 -18.51 1.72
C ASN A 118 32.25 -18.70 0.25
N PRO A 119 31.02 -19.14 -0.07
CA PRO A 119 30.51 -19.26 -1.43
C PRO A 119 30.12 -17.89 -2.02
N LEU A 120 31.03 -16.91 -1.95
CA LEU A 120 30.82 -15.55 -2.43
C LEU A 120 30.46 -15.55 -3.91
N ASN A 121 29.59 -14.62 -4.32
CA ASN A 121 29.34 -14.44 -5.74
C ASN A 121 30.64 -14.05 -6.49
N PRO A 122 30.75 -14.33 -7.80
CA PRO A 122 32.01 -14.17 -8.53
C PRO A 122 32.56 -12.73 -8.51
N THR A 123 31.68 -11.73 -8.51
CA THR A 123 32.08 -10.31 -8.51
C THR A 123 32.69 -9.90 -7.17
N LEU A 124 32.07 -10.30 -6.06
CA LEU A 124 32.57 -10.01 -4.72
C LEU A 124 33.82 -10.83 -4.41
N SER A 125 33.85 -12.10 -4.80
CA SER A 125 35.04 -12.96 -4.66
C SER A 125 36.26 -12.34 -5.36
N LYS A 126 36.08 -11.85 -6.60
CA LYS A 126 37.13 -11.16 -7.34
C LYS A 126 37.57 -9.86 -6.67
N ALA A 127 36.63 -9.10 -6.09
CA ALA A 127 36.95 -7.86 -5.38
C ALA A 127 37.73 -8.14 -4.08
N ALA A 128 37.30 -9.14 -3.30
CA ALA A 128 37.95 -9.55 -2.06
C ALA A 128 39.39 -10.03 -2.30
N GLY A 129 39.58 -10.89 -3.30
CA GLY A 129 40.87 -11.53 -3.56
C GLY A 129 41.33 -12.41 -2.39
N ASP A 130 42.63 -12.70 -2.34
CA ASP A 130 43.22 -13.52 -1.29
C ASP A 130 43.43 -12.74 0.02
N CYS A 131 43.48 -13.47 1.12
CA CYS A 131 43.80 -13.01 2.47
C CYS A 131 44.63 -14.11 3.16
N LEU A 132 45.88 -14.27 2.72
CA LEU A 132 46.84 -15.25 3.26
C LEU A 132 47.77 -14.64 4.33
N ASP A 133 47.90 -13.31 4.31
CA ASP A 133 48.71 -12.55 5.25
C ASP A 133 48.02 -11.24 5.64
N GLU A 134 48.52 -10.57 6.68
CA GLU A 134 47.93 -9.34 7.21
C GLU A 134 47.79 -8.24 6.15
N LYS A 135 48.74 -8.13 5.22
CA LYS A 135 48.71 -7.12 4.16
C LYS A 135 47.57 -7.40 3.19
N GLN A 136 47.46 -8.64 2.72
CA GLN A 136 46.40 -9.07 1.81
C GLN A 136 45.00 -8.87 2.41
N CYS A 137 44.82 -9.18 3.69
CA CYS A 137 43.53 -8.99 4.38
C CYS A 137 43.18 -7.50 4.58
N LYS A 138 44.19 -6.63 4.72
CA LYS A 138 43.96 -5.17 4.72
C LYS A 138 43.55 -4.66 3.33
N GLU A 139 44.19 -5.17 2.28
CA GLU A 139 43.82 -4.87 0.89
C GLU A 139 42.44 -5.44 0.53
N CYS A 140 42.07 -6.61 1.05
CA CYS A 140 40.74 -7.19 0.93
C CYS A 140 39.67 -6.23 1.49
N ALA A 141 39.84 -5.75 2.73
CA ALA A 141 38.92 -4.79 3.34
C ALA A 141 38.71 -3.54 2.45
N GLN A 142 39.81 -2.95 1.97
CA GLN A 142 39.74 -1.75 1.12
C GLN A 142 39.03 -2.02 -0.21
N ARG A 143 39.37 -3.10 -0.91
CA ARG A 143 38.77 -3.45 -2.21
C ARG A 143 37.29 -3.81 -2.07
N VAL A 144 36.91 -4.56 -1.04
CA VAL A 144 35.52 -4.91 -0.76
C VAL A 144 34.71 -3.63 -0.46
N LEU A 145 35.21 -2.74 0.39
CA LEU A 145 34.53 -1.47 0.67
C LEU A 145 34.34 -0.63 -0.60
N GLN A 146 35.35 -0.52 -1.45
CA GLN A 146 35.24 0.21 -2.73
C GLN A 146 34.23 -0.44 -3.67
N HIS A 147 34.21 -1.77 -3.75
CA HIS A 147 33.22 -2.51 -4.54
C HIS A 147 31.81 -2.27 -4.01
N MET A 148 31.60 -2.37 -2.70
CA MET A 148 30.30 -2.14 -2.06
C MET A 148 29.83 -0.69 -2.21
N GLN A 149 30.74 0.30 -2.14
CA GLN A 149 30.41 1.71 -2.40
C GLN A 149 29.92 1.92 -3.83
N SER A 150 30.55 1.25 -4.80
CA SER A 150 30.12 1.31 -6.20
C SER A 150 28.74 0.69 -6.38
N LEU A 151 28.46 -0.45 -5.74
CA LEU A 151 27.14 -1.08 -5.74
C LEU A 151 26.06 -0.23 -5.06
N GLN A 152 26.37 0.41 -3.92
CA GLN A 152 25.48 1.35 -3.25
C GLN A 152 25.10 2.50 -4.17
N LEU A 153 26.09 3.09 -4.85
CA LEU A 153 25.87 4.21 -5.76
C LEU A 153 24.94 3.84 -6.92
N GLU A 154 25.13 2.67 -7.54
CA GLU A 154 24.25 2.20 -8.61
C GLU A 154 22.85 1.90 -8.09
N HIS A 155 22.73 1.24 -6.93
CA HIS A 155 21.43 1.00 -6.30
C HIS A 155 20.68 2.31 -6.00
N ASP A 156 21.37 3.33 -5.46
CA ASP A 156 20.78 4.63 -5.15
C ASP A 156 20.31 5.34 -6.42
N LYS A 157 21.10 5.29 -7.50
CA LYS A 157 20.71 5.83 -8.82
C LYS A 157 19.48 5.12 -9.38
N GLU A 158 19.43 3.79 -9.31
CA GLU A 158 18.28 2.99 -9.77
C GLU A 158 17.01 3.36 -8.99
N MET A 159 17.11 3.49 -7.67
CA MET A 159 15.98 3.88 -6.82
C MET A 159 15.51 5.31 -7.10
N GLN A 160 16.44 6.25 -7.32
CA GLN A 160 16.11 7.62 -7.73
C GLN A 160 15.45 7.65 -9.10
N HIS A 161 15.96 6.91 -10.07
CA HIS A 161 15.39 6.83 -11.41
C HIS A 161 13.95 6.27 -11.37
N LYS A 162 13.73 5.19 -10.60
CA LYS A 162 12.40 4.61 -10.40
C LYS A 162 11.43 5.61 -9.76
N LEU A 163 11.88 6.38 -8.77
CA LEU A 163 11.08 7.42 -8.15
C LEU A 163 10.67 8.52 -9.14
N LEU A 164 11.59 8.96 -10.01
CA LEU A 164 11.29 9.96 -11.05
C LEU A 164 10.27 9.43 -12.06
N LEU A 165 10.43 8.19 -12.54
CA LEU A 165 9.46 7.56 -13.42
C LEU A 165 8.08 7.44 -12.76
N ASP A 166 8.01 7.11 -11.48
CA ASP A 166 6.76 7.07 -10.72
C ASP A 166 6.09 8.44 -10.63
N GLN A 167 6.87 9.50 -10.41
CA GLN A 167 6.38 10.87 -10.39
C GLN A 167 5.86 11.30 -11.77
N GLU A 168 6.60 11.04 -12.84
CA GLU A 168 6.16 11.35 -14.20
C GLU A 168 4.87 10.61 -14.58
N ARG A 169 4.77 9.32 -14.23
CA ARG A 169 3.56 8.53 -14.47
C ARG A 169 2.35 9.12 -13.74
N LYS A 170 2.52 9.50 -12.47
CA LYS A 170 1.45 10.17 -11.69
C LYS A 170 1.05 11.50 -12.32
N GLN A 171 2.02 12.33 -12.71
CA GLN A 171 1.73 13.62 -13.37
C GLN A 171 0.98 13.44 -14.70
N LYS A 172 1.37 12.46 -15.52
CA LYS A 172 0.67 12.14 -16.77
C LYS A 172 -0.76 11.69 -16.50
N GLN A 173 -0.96 10.79 -15.53
CA GLN A 173 -2.30 10.33 -15.13
C GLN A 173 -3.17 11.49 -14.64
N GLU A 174 -2.64 12.37 -13.79
CA GLU A 174 -3.34 13.55 -13.31
C GLU A 174 -3.67 14.53 -14.44
N ALA A 175 -2.73 14.78 -15.35
CA ALA A 175 -2.94 15.65 -16.51
C ALA A 175 -4.03 15.08 -17.43
N GLU A 176 -3.99 13.78 -17.72
CA GLU A 176 -5.04 13.09 -18.50
C GLU A 176 -6.40 13.17 -17.82
N GLN A 177 -6.45 13.00 -16.49
CA GLN A 177 -7.69 13.12 -15.73
C GLN A 177 -8.23 14.55 -15.80
N ARG A 178 -7.40 15.57 -15.59
CA ARG A 178 -7.80 16.98 -15.73
C ARG A 178 -8.31 17.30 -17.12
N MET A 179 -7.66 16.78 -18.17
CA MET A 179 -8.10 16.95 -19.56
C MET A 179 -9.44 16.25 -19.83
N LYS A 180 -9.68 15.05 -19.27
CA LYS A 180 -10.97 14.35 -19.37
C LYS A 180 -12.07 15.14 -18.66
N GLU A 181 -11.81 15.63 -17.45
CA GLU A 181 -12.74 16.46 -16.69
C GLU A 181 -13.07 17.77 -17.43
N GLU A 182 -12.08 18.43 -18.01
CA GLU A 182 -12.29 19.66 -18.78
C GLU A 182 -13.12 19.40 -20.04
N LYS A 183 -12.79 18.34 -20.79
CA LYS A 183 -13.58 17.90 -21.96
C LYS A 183 -15.04 17.61 -21.56
N GLU A 184 -15.26 16.94 -20.44
CA GLU A 184 -16.61 16.66 -19.95
C GLU A 184 -17.36 17.94 -19.53
N ARG A 185 -16.68 18.85 -18.81
CA ARG A 185 -17.24 20.16 -18.42
C ARG A 185 -17.61 20.98 -19.67
N ALA A 186 -16.75 21.01 -20.69
CA ALA A 186 -17.00 21.69 -21.96
C ALA A 186 -18.20 21.07 -22.70
N LEU A 187 -18.28 19.74 -22.77
CA LEU A 187 -19.40 19.01 -23.36
C LEU A 187 -20.72 19.31 -22.63
N ARG A 188 -20.72 19.30 -21.29
CA ARG A 188 -21.90 19.66 -20.47
C ARG A 188 -22.34 21.10 -20.74
N LYS A 189 -21.40 22.06 -20.86
CA LYS A 189 -21.70 23.46 -21.22
C LYS A 189 -22.32 23.58 -22.61
N ARG A 190 -21.75 22.90 -23.63
CA ARG A 190 -22.28 22.87 -25.00
C ARG A 190 -23.70 22.28 -25.06
N LYS A 191 -23.94 21.14 -24.39
CA LYS A 191 -25.28 20.52 -24.31
C LYS A 191 -26.32 21.48 -23.69
N LYS A 192 -25.95 22.19 -22.62
CA LYS A 192 -26.82 23.20 -21.98
C LYS A 192 -27.11 24.38 -22.93
N GLN A 193 -26.11 24.86 -23.67
CA GLN A 193 -26.29 25.93 -24.68
C GLN A 193 -27.22 25.48 -25.81
N GLN A 194 -26.95 24.31 -26.41
CA GLN A 194 -27.80 23.73 -27.45
C GLN A 194 -29.25 23.51 -26.98
N GLN A 195 -29.45 23.06 -25.74
CA GLN A 195 -30.79 22.90 -25.17
C GLN A 195 -31.51 24.24 -24.98
N LYS A 196 -30.80 25.28 -24.52
CA LYS A 196 -31.36 26.64 -24.41
C LYS A 196 -31.74 27.21 -25.78
N GLU A 197 -30.90 27.03 -26.79
CA GLU A 197 -31.19 27.45 -28.16
C GLU A 197 -32.38 26.71 -28.76
N ARG A 198 -32.48 25.39 -28.58
CA ARG A 198 -33.65 24.60 -29.00
C ARG A 198 -34.93 25.13 -28.37
N ARG A 199 -34.96 25.32 -27.04
CA ARG A 199 -36.13 25.90 -26.34
C ARG A 199 -36.51 27.28 -26.89
N ARG A 200 -35.53 28.13 -27.23
CA ARG A 200 -35.79 29.44 -27.85
C ARG A 200 -36.38 29.30 -29.25
N ARG A 201 -35.89 28.37 -30.07
CA ARG A 201 -36.44 28.07 -31.41
C ARG A 201 -37.86 27.53 -31.31
N ASP A 202 -38.12 26.56 -30.42
CA ASP A 202 -39.45 25.99 -30.21
C ASP A 202 -40.46 27.05 -29.75
N TYR A 203 -40.05 27.92 -28.82
CA TYR A 203 -40.86 29.06 -28.37
C TYR A 203 -41.20 30.03 -29.50
N ASN A 204 -40.21 30.40 -30.32
CA ASN A 204 -40.41 31.28 -31.47
C ASN A 204 -41.33 30.64 -32.54
N ALA A 205 -41.20 29.33 -32.78
CA ALA A 205 -42.06 28.59 -33.70
C ALA A 205 -43.51 28.50 -33.20
N LEU A 206 -43.72 28.24 -31.91
CA LEU A 206 -45.03 28.28 -31.25
C LEU A 206 -45.69 29.66 -31.42
N GLN A 207 -44.94 30.74 -31.19
CA GLN A 207 -45.39 32.11 -31.40
C GLN A 207 -45.78 32.38 -32.88
N ALA A 208 -44.98 31.92 -33.84
CA ALA A 208 -45.28 32.08 -35.27
C ALA A 208 -46.55 31.32 -35.67
N ALA A 209 -46.70 30.06 -35.24
CA ALA A 209 -47.89 29.25 -35.50
C ALA A 209 -49.16 29.85 -34.87
N GLN A 210 -49.05 30.47 -33.69
CA GLN A 210 -50.15 31.21 -33.08
C GLN A 210 -50.55 32.45 -33.89
N LYS A 211 -49.59 33.17 -34.47
CA LYS A 211 -49.87 34.31 -35.36
C LYS A 211 -50.53 33.87 -36.67
N GLU A 212 -50.07 32.77 -37.26
CA GLU A 212 -50.68 32.21 -38.47
C GLU A 212 -52.09 31.67 -38.23
N SER A 213 -52.32 30.96 -37.11
CA SER A 213 -53.67 30.52 -36.74
C SER A 213 -54.60 31.70 -36.51
N LYS A 214 -54.17 32.76 -35.81
CA LYS A 214 -54.95 34.00 -35.68
C LYS A 214 -55.27 34.65 -37.03
N LYS A 215 -54.30 34.74 -37.96
CA LYS A 215 -54.55 35.23 -39.33
C LYS A 215 -55.56 34.36 -40.09
N LYS A 216 -55.49 33.04 -39.93
CA LYS A 216 -56.47 32.09 -40.50
C LYS A 216 -57.86 32.23 -39.86
N THR A 217 -57.94 32.49 -38.55
CA THR A 217 -59.21 32.77 -37.84
C THR A 217 -59.79 34.13 -38.22
N GLU A 218 -58.96 35.15 -38.45
CA GLU A 218 -59.39 36.46 -38.96
C GLU A 218 -59.84 36.40 -40.43
N GLN A 219 -59.20 35.58 -41.28
CA GLN A 219 -59.67 35.30 -42.64
C GLN A 219 -60.94 34.44 -42.68
N GLN A 220 -61.15 33.54 -41.70
CA GLN A 220 -62.44 32.87 -41.49
C GLN A 220 -63.50 33.79 -40.88
N HIS A 221 -63.14 34.95 -40.32
CA HIS A 221 -64.11 35.93 -39.81
C HIS A 221 -64.59 36.93 -40.86
N THR A 222 -64.01 36.90 -42.07
CA THR A 222 -64.51 37.58 -43.27
C THR A 222 -65.39 36.70 -44.16
N ASP A 223 -65.70 35.46 -43.74
CA ASP A 223 -66.78 34.66 -44.31
C ASP A 223 -67.61 34.05 -43.17
N ASN A 224 -68.87 34.49 -43.08
CA ASN A 224 -69.96 34.05 -42.18
C ASN A 224 -70.13 34.73 -40.80
N HIS A 225 -71.16 35.56 -40.77
CA HIS A 225 -72.00 35.85 -39.61
C HIS A 225 -72.60 34.56 -38.99
N LYS A 226 -72.34 34.30 -37.69
CA LYS A 226 -73.34 34.22 -36.60
C LYS A 226 -72.86 33.43 -35.36
N ALA A 227 -73.25 33.99 -34.21
CA ALA A 227 -73.54 33.38 -32.91
C ALA A 227 -72.39 32.97 -31.97
N ALA A 228 -72.37 33.63 -30.81
CA ALA A 228 -71.93 33.09 -29.52
C ALA A 228 -73.18 32.81 -28.65
N PRO A 229 -73.12 31.94 -27.61
CA PRO A 229 -72.58 32.41 -26.33
C PRO A 229 -71.74 31.40 -25.51
N ASN A 230 -70.69 31.96 -24.90
CA ASN A 230 -70.06 31.83 -23.56
C ASN A 230 -70.62 30.83 -22.47
N PRO A 231 -69.97 30.66 -21.30
CA PRO A 231 -68.77 29.86 -20.97
C PRO A 231 -69.02 28.85 -19.81
N LYS A 232 -68.09 27.90 -19.58
CA LYS A 232 -67.59 27.39 -18.26
C LYS A 232 -66.93 26.03 -18.42
N GLN A 233 -65.62 25.94 -18.16
CA GLN A 233 -65.05 25.13 -17.07
C GLN A 233 -63.52 25.16 -17.12
N LYS A 234 -62.94 25.64 -16.01
CA LYS A 234 -61.51 25.70 -15.76
C LYS A 234 -60.99 24.32 -15.33
N ARG A 235 -59.84 23.96 -15.90
CA ARG A 235 -58.71 23.24 -15.28
C ARG A 235 -59.04 22.02 -14.41
N GLN A 236 -58.93 20.84 -15.01
CA GLN A 236 -58.73 19.58 -14.30
C GLN A 236 -57.49 18.86 -14.83
N TYR A 237 -56.28 19.32 -14.47
CA TYR A 237 -55.05 18.53 -14.67
C TYR A 237 -53.89 19.02 -13.80
N LYS A 238 -53.89 18.73 -12.48
CA LYS A 238 -52.67 18.87 -11.67
C LYS A 238 -52.65 18.14 -10.32
N ARG A 239 -53.38 17.03 -10.17
CA ARG A 239 -53.27 16.17 -8.96
C ARG A 239 -52.60 14.81 -9.23
N GLN A 240 -52.69 14.30 -10.46
CA GLN A 240 -52.16 12.99 -10.85
C GLN A 240 -50.63 12.96 -11.08
N SER A 241 -49.99 14.10 -11.34
CA SER A 241 -48.56 14.15 -11.66
C SER A 241 -47.67 14.11 -10.41
N TRP A 242 -48.08 14.73 -9.31
CA TRP A 242 -47.28 14.75 -8.08
C TRP A 242 -47.25 13.39 -7.39
N LEU A 243 -48.36 12.67 -7.35
CA LEU A 243 -48.42 11.30 -6.82
C LEU A 243 -47.53 10.35 -7.62
N ARG A 244 -47.47 10.47 -8.96
CA ARG A 244 -46.56 9.68 -9.81
C ARG A 244 -45.09 10.02 -9.56
N ILE A 245 -44.75 11.29 -9.36
CA ILE A 245 -43.38 11.72 -9.06
C ILE A 245 -42.96 11.19 -7.67
N ILE A 246 -43.82 11.31 -6.67
CA ILE A 246 -43.56 10.79 -5.32
C ILE A 246 -43.41 9.26 -5.36
N ALA A 247 -44.28 8.55 -6.08
CA ALA A 247 -44.15 7.10 -6.25
C ALA A 247 -42.85 6.69 -6.95
N CYS A 248 -42.41 7.42 -7.98
CA CYS A 248 -41.12 7.17 -8.63
C CYS A 248 -39.92 7.44 -7.71
N ILE A 249 -39.97 8.49 -6.88
CA ILE A 249 -38.91 8.79 -5.90
C ILE A 249 -38.85 7.70 -4.83
N ILE A 250 -39.99 7.25 -4.31
CA ILE A 250 -40.05 6.16 -3.32
C ILE A 250 -39.49 4.86 -3.92
N LEU A 251 -39.86 4.52 -5.15
CA LEU A 251 -39.32 3.35 -5.87
C LEU A 251 -37.82 3.46 -6.10
N PHE A 252 -37.30 4.64 -6.47
CA PHE A 252 -35.86 4.84 -6.64
C PHE A 252 -35.10 4.71 -5.32
N LEU A 253 -35.64 5.30 -4.24
CA LEU A 253 -35.03 5.23 -2.92
C LEU A 253 -35.06 3.82 -2.33
N SER A 254 -36.05 2.98 -2.67
CA SER A 254 -36.09 1.57 -2.24
C SER A 254 -35.16 0.66 -3.06
N MET A 255 -34.83 1.02 -4.30
CA MET A 255 -33.94 0.20 -5.15
C MET A 255 -32.45 0.33 -4.78
N ILE A 256 -32.04 1.47 -4.23
CA ILE A 256 -30.65 1.71 -3.82
C ILE A 256 -30.17 0.72 -2.73
N PRO A 257 -30.89 0.50 -1.61
CA PRO A 257 -30.50 -0.49 -0.61
C PRO A 257 -30.59 -1.93 -1.14
N LEU A 258 -31.56 -2.24 -2.02
CA LEU A 258 -31.67 -3.56 -2.64
C LEU A 258 -30.43 -3.90 -3.49
N CYS A 259 -29.97 -2.93 -4.30
CA CYS A 259 -28.76 -3.09 -5.10
C CYS A 259 -27.50 -3.20 -4.22
N ALA A 260 -27.41 -2.44 -3.12
CA ALA A 260 -26.28 -2.52 -2.21
C ALA A 260 -26.17 -3.88 -1.50
N VAL A 261 -27.30 -4.43 -1.05
CA VAL A 261 -27.36 -5.79 -0.46
C VAL A 261 -27.03 -6.85 -1.50
N ALA A 262 -27.58 -6.75 -2.72
CA ALA A 262 -27.29 -7.68 -3.82
C ALA A 262 -25.79 -7.69 -4.18
N VAL A 263 -25.15 -6.52 -4.28
CA VAL A 263 -23.71 -6.42 -4.56
C VAL A 263 -22.88 -7.02 -3.41
N CYS A 264 -23.23 -6.76 -2.16
CA CYS A 264 -22.52 -7.33 -1.00
C CYS A 264 -22.75 -8.85 -0.83
N HIS A 265 -23.84 -9.42 -1.36
CA HIS A 265 -24.13 -10.86 -1.26
C HIS A 265 -23.70 -11.68 -2.49
N LEU A 266 -23.66 -11.08 -3.69
CA LEU A 266 -23.36 -11.77 -4.96
C LEU A 266 -21.92 -11.58 -5.46
N THR A 267 -21.08 -10.83 -4.74
CA THR A 267 -19.66 -10.62 -5.09
C THR A 267 -18.72 -11.04 -3.95
N GLU A 268 -17.44 -11.25 -4.26
CA GLU A 268 -16.40 -11.68 -3.30
C GLU A 268 -16.04 -10.62 -2.23
N LEU A 269 -16.76 -9.48 -2.18
CA LEU A 269 -16.56 -8.37 -1.23
C LEU A 269 -17.15 -8.61 0.19
N LYS A 270 -17.55 -9.86 0.49
CA LYS A 270 -18.29 -10.26 1.70
C LYS A 270 -17.64 -9.85 3.02
N ASN A 271 -16.31 -9.67 3.02
CA ASN A 271 -15.50 -9.39 4.22
C ASN A 271 -15.02 -7.94 4.34
N HIS A 272 -15.41 -7.04 3.43
CA HIS A 272 -15.05 -5.62 3.54
C HIS A 272 -15.89 -4.93 4.62
N THR A 273 -15.29 -4.01 5.38
CA THR A 273 -15.90 -3.27 6.51
C THR A 273 -17.20 -2.53 6.18
N VAL A 274 -17.44 -2.23 4.91
CA VAL A 274 -18.67 -1.59 4.42
C VAL A 274 -19.80 -2.62 4.26
N CYS A 275 -19.50 -3.78 3.67
CA CYS A 275 -20.49 -4.85 3.49
C CYS A 275 -20.85 -5.54 4.81
N THR A 276 -19.95 -5.60 5.79
CA THR A 276 -20.29 -6.11 7.13
C THR A 276 -21.34 -5.22 7.79
N ARG A 277 -21.18 -3.89 7.78
CA ARG A 277 -22.19 -2.95 8.31
C ARG A 277 -23.52 -3.04 7.58
N VAL A 278 -23.51 -3.12 6.25
CA VAL A 278 -24.74 -3.27 5.44
C VAL A 278 -25.46 -4.58 5.76
N ASN A 279 -24.72 -5.69 5.90
CA ASN A 279 -25.29 -6.99 6.21
C ASN A 279 -25.82 -7.08 7.65
N THR A 280 -25.20 -6.40 8.62
CA THR A 280 -25.70 -6.35 10.01
C THR A 280 -27.03 -5.59 10.08
N VAL A 281 -27.10 -4.41 9.46
CA VAL A 281 -28.33 -3.61 9.39
C VAL A 281 -29.45 -4.39 8.67
N TYR A 282 -29.11 -5.09 7.60
CA TYR A 282 -30.08 -5.95 6.89
C TYR A 282 -30.62 -7.07 7.80
N LYS A 283 -29.75 -7.79 8.51
CA LYS A 283 -30.17 -8.86 9.45
C LYS A 283 -31.04 -8.35 10.58
N GLU A 284 -30.70 -7.19 11.16
CA GLU A 284 -31.51 -6.55 12.21
C GLU A 284 -32.88 -6.09 11.69
N THR A 285 -32.95 -5.53 10.48
CA THR A 285 -34.25 -5.17 9.87
C THR A 285 -35.10 -6.40 9.56
N LEU A 286 -34.48 -7.53 9.19
CA LEU A 286 -35.18 -8.78 8.87
C LEU A 286 -35.71 -9.46 10.14
N SER A 287 -34.95 -9.44 11.24
CA SER A 287 -35.40 -9.97 12.53
C SER A 287 -36.54 -9.13 13.14
N VAL A 288 -36.52 -7.82 12.93
CA VAL A 288 -37.62 -6.92 13.32
C VAL A 288 -38.87 -7.14 12.45
N LEU A 289 -38.71 -7.45 11.16
CA LEU A 289 -39.85 -7.79 10.30
C LEU A 289 -40.49 -9.13 10.70
N HIS A 290 -39.67 -10.12 11.06
CA HIS A 290 -40.10 -11.48 11.41
C HIS A 290 -40.67 -11.59 12.84
N SER A 291 -40.41 -10.61 13.70
CA SER A 291 -40.98 -10.53 15.06
C SER A 291 -42.29 -9.74 15.14
N ASN A 292 -42.80 -9.26 13.99
CA ASN A 292 -44.06 -8.53 13.93
C ASN A 292 -45.22 -9.47 13.55
N PRO A 293 -46.11 -9.83 14.51
CA PRO A 293 -47.14 -10.86 14.33
C PRO A 293 -48.19 -10.51 13.26
N VAL A 294 -48.25 -9.24 12.83
CA VAL A 294 -49.14 -8.78 11.76
C VAL A 294 -48.56 -9.09 10.37
N LEU A 295 -47.24 -8.97 10.19
CA LEU A 295 -46.55 -9.23 8.92
C LEU A 295 -46.40 -10.72 8.63
N GLU A 296 -46.29 -11.55 9.67
CA GLU A 296 -46.22 -13.00 9.54
C GLU A 296 -47.50 -13.60 8.92
N ARG A 297 -48.67 -13.02 9.23
CA ARG A 297 -49.95 -13.39 8.60
C ARG A 297 -50.05 -12.99 7.12
N PHE A 298 -49.35 -11.93 6.70
CA PHE A 298 -49.37 -11.48 5.31
C PHE A 298 -48.39 -12.26 4.42
N LEU A 299 -47.28 -12.77 4.98
CA LEU A 299 -46.28 -13.53 4.22
C LEU A 299 -46.61 -15.03 4.08
N GLN A 300 -47.63 -15.54 4.80
CA GLN A 300 -48.09 -16.93 4.70
C GLN A 300 -49.19 -17.17 3.64
N VAL A 301 -49.51 -16.18 2.80
CA VAL A 301 -50.35 -16.38 1.61
C VAL A 301 -49.41 -16.36 0.41
N THR A 302 -48.69 -17.45 0.12
CA THR A 302 -49.22 -18.59 -0.65
C THR A 302 -48.42 -19.88 -0.40
N PRO A 303 -49.09 -21.02 -0.19
CA PRO A 303 -48.61 -22.27 -0.76
C PRO A 303 -49.72 -23.02 -1.51
N SER A 304 -49.55 -23.13 -2.84
CA SER A 304 -49.89 -24.25 -3.73
C SER A 304 -49.97 -23.74 -5.16
#